data_AF-A0A1Q7YRG4-F1
#
_entry.id   AF-A0A1Q7YRG4-F1
#
_cell.length_a   1.000
_cell.length_b   1.000
_cell.length_c   1.000
_cell.angle_alpha   90.00
_cell.angle_beta   90.00
_cell.angle_gamma   90.00
#
_symmetry.space_group_name_H-M   'P 1'
#
loop_
_entity.id
_entity.type
_entity.pdbx_description
1 polymer ?
#
loop_
_entity_poly.entity_id
_entity_poly.type
_entity_poly.pdbx_seq_one_letter_code
_entity_poly.pdbx_strand_id
1 'polypeptide(L)'
;MGFGCGTTISIGSTVLGETGEPAYLNAVERAFSSFLRATAEGGVTFTDERGDLWFEEYIVVPPTHILNGFMWAAWGVYDYFLATKDRSAQHLFAKAVQTLRANLARYDLGFWSLYEQSGTSLPMVASPFYHQLHVVQLRVMHRLTRDQLFARYADRWEVYARSRAKRTRALCYKGAFKLCYY
;
A
#
# COMPACT_ATOMS: atom_id res chain seq x y z
N MET A 1 12.11 1.67 0.24
CA MET A 1 12.36 1.42 -1.19
C MET A 1 11.07 1.43 -2.00
N GLY A 2 10.11 0.50 -1.82
CA GLY A 2 8.89 0.44 -2.65
C GLY A 2 8.04 1.72 -2.68
N PHE A 3 7.81 2.36 -1.53
CA PHE A 3 7.11 3.65 -1.45
C PHE A 3 7.82 4.77 -2.22
N GLY A 4 9.16 4.83 -2.10
CA GLY A 4 9.98 5.81 -2.81
C GLY A 4 9.90 5.63 -4.32
N CYS A 5 10.07 4.39 -4.81
CA CYS A 5 9.94 4.07 -6.23
C CYS A 5 8.53 4.39 -6.75
N GLY A 6 7.46 4.08 -6.00
CA GLY A 6 6.09 4.40 -6.38
C GLY A 6 5.83 5.91 -6.49
N THR A 7 6.38 6.70 -5.56
CA THR A 7 6.24 8.16 -5.58
C THR A 7 7.01 8.79 -6.75
N THR A 8 8.23 8.31 -7.02
CA THR A 8 9.02 8.74 -8.18
C THR A 8 8.29 8.47 -9.49
N ILE A 9 7.66 7.29 -9.62
CA ILE A 9 6.87 6.96 -10.81
C ILE A 9 5.66 7.88 -10.93
N SER A 10 4.92 8.14 -9.85
CA SER A 10 3.69 8.96 -9.89
C SER A 10 3.98 10.40 -10.33
N ILE A 11 5.00 11.02 -9.71
CA ILE A 11 5.43 12.40 -10.03
C ILE A 11 6.00 12.43 -11.46
N GLY A 12 6.91 11.51 -11.78
CA GLY A 12 7.56 11.48 -13.09
C GLY A 12 6.58 11.22 -14.23
N SER A 13 5.59 10.36 -14.04
CA SER A 13 4.55 10.06 -15.04
C SER A 13 3.64 11.25 -15.29
N THR A 14 3.30 12.00 -14.23
CA THR A 14 2.51 13.25 -14.35
C THR A 14 3.28 14.28 -15.17
N VAL A 15 4.54 14.54 -14.79
CA VAL A 15 5.39 15.52 -15.49
C VAL A 15 5.66 15.10 -16.94
N LEU A 16 5.87 13.80 -17.20
CA LEU A 16 6.02 13.29 -18.56
C LEU A 16 4.76 13.54 -19.41
N GLY A 17 3.57 13.33 -18.84
CA GLY A 17 2.30 13.59 -19.53
C GLY A 17 2.09 15.06 -19.85
N GLU A 18 2.60 15.97 -19.03
CA GLU A 18 2.50 17.43 -19.23
C GLU A 18 3.58 17.99 -20.16
N THR A 19 4.81 17.48 -20.08
CA THR A 19 5.99 18.07 -20.74
C THR A 19 6.45 17.32 -21.99
N GLY A 20 6.16 16.02 -22.08
CA GLY A 20 6.68 15.14 -23.15
C GLY A 20 8.20 14.91 -23.11
N GLU A 21 8.88 15.35 -22.04
CA GLU A 21 10.34 15.35 -21.93
C GLU A 21 10.92 13.93 -21.73
N PRO A 22 11.79 13.44 -22.65
CA PRO A 22 12.30 12.06 -22.62
C PRO A 22 13.10 11.69 -21.37
N ALA A 23 13.70 12.69 -20.70
CA ALA A 23 14.47 12.48 -19.47
C ALA A 23 13.60 11.91 -18.32
N TYR A 24 12.34 12.33 -18.24
CA TYR A 24 11.41 11.82 -17.22
C TYR A 24 10.95 10.40 -17.55
N LEU A 25 10.79 10.06 -18.83
CA LEU A 25 10.49 8.69 -19.24
C LEU A 25 11.58 7.72 -18.78
N ASN A 26 12.86 8.05 -19.00
CA ASN A 26 13.97 7.20 -18.57
C ASN A 26 13.99 7.00 -17.04
N ALA A 27 13.77 8.07 -16.27
CA ALA A 27 13.72 7.99 -14.81
C ALA A 27 12.55 7.10 -14.33
N VAL A 28 11.39 7.24 -14.96
CA VAL A 28 10.17 6.48 -14.68
C VAL A 28 10.31 5.00 -15.06
N GLU A 29 10.92 4.68 -16.21
CA GLU A 29 11.26 3.31 -16.64
C GLU A 29 12.23 2.63 -15.68
N ARG A 30 13.29 3.34 -15.27
CA ARG A 30 14.26 2.81 -14.30
C ARG A 30 13.59 2.52 -12.95
N ALA A 31 12.74 3.41 -12.48
CA ALA A 31 12.00 3.17 -11.24
C ALA A 31 11.04 1.98 -11.40
N PHE A 32 10.33 1.87 -12.54
CA PHE A 32 9.43 0.74 -12.82
C PHE A 32 10.17 -0.60 -12.89
N SER A 33 11.40 -0.63 -13.43
CA SER A 33 12.20 -1.86 -13.51
C SER A 33 12.47 -2.51 -12.15
N SER A 34 12.47 -1.73 -11.05
CA SER A 34 12.63 -2.26 -9.69
C SER A 34 11.42 -3.07 -9.23
N PHE A 35 10.22 -2.76 -9.74
CA PHE A 35 8.99 -3.50 -9.47
C PHE A 35 8.91 -4.83 -10.21
N LEU A 36 9.72 -5.01 -11.25
CA LEU A 36 9.80 -6.27 -11.99
C LEU A 36 10.77 -7.29 -11.36
N ARG A 37 11.53 -6.87 -10.34
CA ARG A 37 12.55 -7.69 -9.67
C ARG A 37 12.15 -8.04 -8.24
N ALA A 38 12.57 -9.23 -7.80
CA ALA A 38 12.34 -9.67 -6.44
C ALA A 38 13.19 -8.85 -5.45
N THR A 39 12.75 -8.73 -4.19
CA THR A 39 13.54 -8.09 -3.11
C THR A 39 14.91 -8.75 -2.91
N ALA A 40 15.00 -10.06 -3.11
CA ALA A 40 16.26 -10.82 -3.08
C ALA A 40 17.25 -10.43 -4.21
N GLU A 41 16.75 -9.85 -5.30
CA GLU A 41 17.54 -9.41 -6.47
C GLU A 41 17.74 -7.89 -6.49
N GLY A 42 17.48 -7.21 -5.37
CA GLY A 42 17.56 -5.75 -5.25
C GLY A 42 16.35 -5.00 -5.84
N GLY A 43 15.26 -5.71 -6.13
CA GLY A 43 13.97 -5.11 -6.48
C GLY A 43 13.11 -4.78 -5.27
N VAL A 44 11.83 -4.49 -5.52
CA VAL A 44 10.85 -4.11 -4.46
C VAL A 44 9.69 -5.10 -4.34
N THR A 45 9.67 -6.14 -5.17
CA THR A 45 8.56 -7.08 -5.23
C THR A 45 8.87 -8.34 -4.41
N PHE A 46 7.90 -8.81 -3.64
CA PHE A 46 7.97 -10.05 -2.87
C PHE A 46 6.71 -10.86 -3.17
N THR A 47 6.84 -12.17 -3.39
CA THR A 47 5.67 -13.05 -3.50
C THR A 47 5.65 -13.94 -2.29
N ASP A 48 4.54 -13.91 -1.53
CA ASP A 48 4.42 -14.72 -0.32
C ASP A 48 4.09 -16.19 -0.65
N GLU A 49 4.07 -17.03 0.39
CA GLU A 49 3.76 -18.46 0.27
C GLU A 49 2.34 -18.75 -0.28
N ARG A 50 1.44 -17.76 -0.25
CA ARG A 50 0.08 -17.87 -0.79
C ARG A 50 0.00 -17.46 -2.26
N GLY A 51 1.12 -17.02 -2.84
CA GLY A 51 1.20 -16.50 -4.20
C GLY A 51 0.75 -15.04 -4.32
N ASP A 52 0.56 -14.33 -3.21
CA ASP A 52 0.19 -12.92 -3.22
C ASP A 52 1.42 -12.03 -3.48
N LEU A 53 1.26 -11.06 -4.36
CA LEU A 53 2.30 -10.12 -4.78
C LEU A 53 2.32 -8.88 -3.87
N TRP A 54 3.43 -8.67 -3.17
CA TRP A 54 3.69 -7.56 -2.27
C TRP A 54 4.76 -6.61 -2.84
N PHE A 55 4.56 -5.31 -2.64
CA PHE A 55 5.54 -4.25 -2.87
C PHE A 55 6.05 -3.78 -1.51
N GLU A 56 7.30 -4.09 -1.19
CA GLU A 56 7.84 -3.84 0.14
C GLU A 56 8.39 -2.42 0.27
N GLU A 57 7.86 -1.68 1.24
CA GLU A 57 8.39 -0.38 1.59
C GLU A 57 9.75 -0.51 2.28
N TYR A 58 9.89 -1.46 3.20
CA TYR A 58 11.17 -1.78 3.85
C TYR A 58 11.51 -3.24 3.58
N ILE A 59 12.76 -3.47 3.15
CA ILE A 59 13.28 -4.82 2.98
C ILE A 59 13.74 -5.30 4.36
N VAL A 60 12.79 -5.83 5.14
CA VAL A 60 13.02 -6.42 6.46
C VAL A 60 12.67 -7.91 6.41
N VAL A 61 13.36 -8.71 7.23
CA VAL A 61 13.14 -10.16 7.32
C VAL A 61 12.65 -10.48 8.74
N PRO A 62 11.43 -11.01 8.91
CA PRO A 62 10.40 -11.26 7.89
C PRO A 62 9.75 -9.96 7.35
N PRO A 63 9.18 -9.97 6.12
CA PRO A 63 8.48 -8.82 5.56
C PRO A 63 7.30 -8.41 6.43
N THR A 64 7.13 -7.11 6.68
CA THR A 64 6.04 -6.62 7.54
C THR A 64 4.79 -6.22 6.76
N HIS A 65 4.83 -6.17 5.41
CA HIS A 65 3.69 -5.84 4.56
C HIS A 65 2.95 -4.57 5.01
N ILE A 66 3.60 -3.42 4.88
CA ILE A 66 3.03 -2.12 5.26
C ILE A 66 1.91 -1.75 4.28
N LEU A 67 0.68 -1.63 4.80
CA LEU A 67 -0.52 -1.48 3.97
C LEU A 67 -0.51 -0.17 3.15
N ASN A 68 -0.15 0.94 3.79
CA ASN A 68 -0.16 2.23 3.13
C ASN A 68 0.90 2.29 2.01
N GLY A 69 2.12 1.81 2.28
CA GLY A 69 3.23 1.78 1.33
C GLY A 69 2.93 0.92 0.12
N PHE A 70 2.27 -0.23 0.34
CA PHE A 70 1.80 -1.10 -0.73
C PHE A 70 0.82 -0.40 -1.68
N MET A 71 -0.19 0.31 -1.15
CA MET A 71 -1.16 1.03 -1.97
C MET A 71 -0.52 2.17 -2.78
N TRP A 72 0.40 2.93 -2.19
CA TRP A 72 1.16 3.97 -2.91
C TRP A 72 2.01 3.40 -4.03
N ALA A 73 2.70 2.30 -3.77
CA ALA A 73 3.45 1.56 -4.79
C ALA A 73 2.56 1.07 -5.94
N ALA A 74 1.38 0.52 -5.63
CA ALA A 74 0.42 0.09 -6.64
C ALA A 74 -0.09 1.25 -7.51
N TRP A 75 -0.30 2.43 -6.92
CA TRP A 75 -0.68 3.62 -7.69
C TRP A 75 0.42 4.09 -8.62
N GLY A 76 1.69 4.08 -8.18
CA GLY A 76 2.82 4.36 -9.07
C GLY A 76 2.84 3.43 -10.27
N VAL A 77 2.66 2.12 -10.07
CA VAL A 77 2.56 1.15 -11.17
C VAL A 77 1.39 1.48 -12.13
N TYR A 78 0.26 1.93 -11.59
CA TYR A 78 -0.90 2.33 -12.40
C TYR A 78 -0.62 3.62 -13.20
N ASP A 79 0.03 4.61 -12.60
CA ASP A 79 0.40 5.87 -13.26
C ASP A 79 1.40 5.61 -14.39
N TYR A 80 2.36 4.70 -14.19
CA TYR A 80 3.24 4.23 -15.26
C TYR A 80 2.45 3.69 -16.44
N PHE A 81 1.48 2.80 -16.19
CA PHE A 81 0.62 2.27 -17.24
C PHE A 81 -0.16 3.38 -17.96
N LEU A 82 -0.66 4.38 -17.23
CA LEU A 82 -1.37 5.50 -17.86
C LEU A 82 -0.46 6.31 -18.79
N ALA A 83 0.79 6.53 -18.40
CA ALA A 83 1.77 7.29 -19.17
C ALA A 83 2.33 6.52 -20.38
N THR A 84 2.68 5.25 -20.22
CA THR A 84 3.41 4.46 -21.24
C THR A 84 2.52 3.52 -22.04
N LYS A 85 1.33 3.20 -21.53
CA LYS A 85 0.44 2.13 -22.05
C LYS A 85 1.05 0.72 -22.03
N ASP A 86 2.11 0.52 -21.26
CA ASP A 86 2.77 -0.78 -21.12
C ASP A 86 1.86 -1.79 -20.39
N ARG A 87 1.54 -2.89 -21.06
CA ARG A 87 0.67 -3.94 -20.53
C ARG A 87 1.27 -4.69 -19.36
N SER A 88 2.60 -4.71 -19.21
CA SER A 88 3.27 -5.31 -18.06
C SER A 88 2.88 -4.60 -16.76
N ALA A 89 2.82 -3.27 -16.77
CA ALA A 89 2.39 -2.46 -15.65
C ALA A 89 0.90 -2.65 -15.34
N GLN A 90 0.05 -2.77 -16.37
CA GLN A 90 -1.36 -3.09 -16.17
C GLN A 90 -1.55 -4.44 -15.48
N HIS A 91 -0.83 -5.48 -15.92
CA HIS A 91 -0.86 -6.81 -15.31
C HIS A 91 -0.36 -6.79 -13.87
N LEU A 92 0.72 -6.05 -13.62
CA LEU A 92 1.31 -5.92 -12.30
C LEU A 92 0.36 -5.20 -11.32
N PHE A 93 -0.31 -4.14 -11.77
CA PHE A 93 -1.36 -3.47 -10.99
C PHE A 93 -2.52 -4.41 -10.69
N ALA A 94 -2.98 -5.19 -11.67
CA ALA A 94 -4.07 -6.16 -11.46
C ALA A 94 -3.71 -7.21 -10.41
N LYS A 95 -2.46 -7.72 -10.42
CA LYS A 95 -1.96 -8.61 -9.35
C LYS A 95 -1.95 -7.92 -7.99
N ALA A 96 -1.49 -6.67 -7.91
CA ALA A 96 -1.48 -5.93 -6.65
C ALA A 96 -2.89 -5.69 -6.08
N VAL A 97 -3.87 -5.43 -6.95
CA VAL A 97 -5.29 -5.33 -6.59
C VAL A 97 -5.80 -6.66 -6.01
N GLN A 98 -5.44 -7.78 -6.62
CA GLN A 98 -5.80 -9.11 -6.14
C GLN A 98 -5.20 -9.39 -4.75
N THR A 99 -3.92 -9.08 -4.55
CA THR A 99 -3.25 -9.19 -3.25
C THR A 99 -3.99 -8.41 -2.17
N LEU A 100 -4.32 -7.13 -2.42
CA LEU A 100 -5.08 -6.32 -1.48
C LEU A 100 -6.43 -6.95 -1.16
N ARG A 101 -7.15 -7.39 -2.19
CA ARG A 101 -8.46 -8.00 -2.04
C ARG A 101 -8.41 -9.25 -1.15
N ALA A 102 -7.38 -10.08 -1.30
CA ALA A 102 -7.17 -11.29 -0.51
C ALA A 102 -6.77 -10.97 0.96
N ASN A 103 -6.04 -9.87 1.18
CA ASN A 103 -5.42 -9.60 2.47
C ASN A 103 -6.09 -8.51 3.31
N LEU A 104 -7.01 -7.72 2.77
CA LEU A 104 -7.65 -6.61 3.50
C LEU A 104 -8.33 -7.04 4.80
N ALA A 105 -8.89 -8.26 4.85
CA ALA A 105 -9.49 -8.81 6.06
C ALA A 105 -8.47 -8.93 7.22
N ARG A 106 -7.19 -9.21 6.90
CA ARG A 106 -6.11 -9.35 7.89
C ARG A 106 -5.69 -8.02 8.51
N TYR A 107 -6.00 -6.90 7.85
CA TYR A 107 -5.74 -5.55 8.38
C TYR A 107 -6.93 -4.99 9.15
N ASP A 108 -8.06 -5.70 9.25
CA ASP A 108 -9.24 -5.24 9.99
C ASP A 108 -9.36 -5.94 11.34
N LEU A 109 -9.19 -5.19 12.43
CA LEU A 109 -9.31 -5.72 13.79
C LEU A 109 -10.76 -5.72 14.33
N GLY A 110 -11.76 -5.38 13.51
CA GLY A 110 -13.17 -5.22 13.89
C GLY A 110 -13.48 -3.92 14.65
N PHE A 111 -12.45 -3.23 15.14
CA PHE A 111 -12.58 -1.94 15.81
C PHE A 111 -11.60 -0.87 15.29
N TRP A 112 -10.57 -1.26 14.53
CA TRP A 112 -9.56 -0.36 13.98
C TRP A 112 -8.79 -1.07 12.84
N SER A 113 -7.99 -0.33 12.06
CA SER A 113 -7.09 -0.94 11.08
C SER A 113 -5.71 -1.23 11.67
N LEU A 114 -5.08 -2.31 11.21
CA LEU A 114 -3.67 -2.62 11.45
C LEU A 114 -2.78 -1.75 10.56
N TYR A 115 -1.59 -1.38 11.03
CA TYR A 115 -0.60 -0.65 10.23
C TYR A 115 0.20 -1.59 9.32
N GLU A 116 0.73 -2.66 9.90
CA GLU A 116 1.59 -3.64 9.25
C GLU A 116 1.35 -5.03 9.84
N GLN A 117 1.63 -6.07 9.06
CA GLN A 117 1.63 -7.48 9.46
C GLN A 117 3.01 -7.91 9.99
N SER A 118 3.53 -7.22 11.00
CA SER A 118 4.87 -7.46 11.54
C SER A 118 5.06 -8.80 12.27
N GLY A 119 3.99 -9.57 12.49
CA GLY A 119 4.05 -10.86 13.19
C GLY A 119 4.42 -10.76 14.66
N THR A 120 4.49 -9.55 15.24
CA THR A 120 4.81 -9.32 16.65
C THR A 120 3.66 -9.74 17.57
N SER A 121 3.98 -10.18 18.79
CA SER A 121 2.99 -10.65 19.79
C SER A 121 1.90 -9.62 20.10
N LEU A 122 2.22 -8.33 19.98
CA LEU A 122 1.22 -7.26 20.00
C LEU A 122 1.03 -6.70 18.57
N PRO A 123 -0.21 -6.63 18.06
CA PRO A 123 -0.48 -6.09 16.74
C PRO A 123 -0.18 -4.59 16.69
N MET A 124 0.57 -4.15 15.67
CA MET A 124 0.86 -2.73 15.48
C MET A 124 -0.38 -2.00 14.92
N VAL A 125 -1.24 -1.53 15.83
CA VAL A 125 -2.46 -0.78 15.50
C VAL A 125 -2.10 0.55 14.82
N ALA A 126 -2.78 0.88 13.72
CA ALA A 126 -2.55 2.13 13.00
C ALA A 126 -2.81 3.34 13.89
N SER A 127 -1.98 4.38 13.76
CA SER A 127 -2.26 5.67 14.39
C SER A 127 -3.57 6.27 13.87
N PRO A 128 -4.21 7.21 14.58
CA PRO A 128 -5.35 7.95 14.04
C PRO A 128 -5.13 8.52 12.65
N PHE A 129 -3.94 9.05 12.41
CA PHE A 129 -3.53 9.55 11.11
C PHE A 129 -3.50 8.43 10.05
N TYR A 130 -2.79 7.33 10.31
CA TYR A 130 -2.66 6.24 9.35
C TYR A 130 -3.97 5.51 9.08
N HIS A 131 -4.84 5.40 10.09
CA HIS A 131 -6.16 4.83 9.90
C HIS A 131 -7.02 5.68 8.95
N GLN A 132 -7.00 7.01 9.12
CA GLN A 132 -7.66 7.92 8.18
C GLN A 132 -7.03 7.84 6.79
N LEU A 133 -5.70 7.77 6.71
CA LEU A 133 -5.01 7.60 5.44
C LEU A 133 -5.48 6.33 4.72
N HIS A 134 -5.54 5.20 5.43
CA HIS A 134 -6.04 3.95 4.86
C HIS A 134 -7.47 4.07 4.31
N VAL A 135 -8.38 4.76 5.03
CA VAL A 135 -9.74 5.02 4.53
C VAL A 135 -9.69 5.77 3.19
N VAL A 136 -8.92 6.86 3.11
CA VAL A 136 -8.77 7.65 1.88
C VAL A 136 -8.19 6.80 0.75
N GLN A 137 -7.14 6.02 1.04
CA GLN A 137 -6.51 5.15 0.04
C GLN A 137 -7.48 4.08 -0.49
N LEU A 138 -8.30 3.48 0.37
CA LEU A 138 -9.32 2.53 -0.06
C LEU A 138 -10.40 3.18 -0.94
N ARG A 139 -10.78 4.43 -0.65
CA ARG A 139 -11.70 5.18 -1.54
C ARG A 139 -11.08 5.40 -2.91
N VAL A 140 -9.79 5.71 -2.98
CA VAL A 140 -9.07 5.86 -4.26
C VAL A 140 -9.00 4.51 -4.99
N MET A 141 -8.66 3.43 -4.30
CA MET A 141 -8.67 2.07 -4.87
C MET A 141 -10.03 1.71 -5.47
N HIS A 142 -11.13 2.06 -4.78
CA HIS A 142 -12.47 1.88 -5.33
C HIS A 142 -12.70 2.69 -6.61
N ARG A 143 -12.26 3.95 -6.66
CA ARG A 143 -12.39 4.78 -7.88
C ARG A 143 -11.60 4.22 -9.05
N LEU A 144 -10.38 3.73 -8.80
CA LEU A 144 -9.49 3.17 -9.83
C LEU A 144 -9.98 1.82 -10.35
N THR A 145 -10.43 0.93 -9.47
CA THR A 145 -10.76 -0.47 -9.81
C THR A 145 -12.25 -0.74 -10.01
N ARG A 146 -13.12 0.15 -9.50
CA ARG A 146 -14.57 -0.06 -9.37
C ARG A 146 -14.98 -1.25 -8.49
N ASP A 147 -14.05 -1.90 -7.79
CA ASP A 147 -14.37 -3.00 -6.88
C ASP A 147 -15.02 -2.46 -5.59
N GLN A 148 -16.24 -2.92 -5.32
CA GLN A 148 -17.04 -2.53 -4.15
C GLN A 148 -16.47 -3.05 -2.82
N LEU A 149 -15.55 -4.02 -2.86
CA LEU A 149 -14.85 -4.47 -1.66
C LEU A 149 -14.10 -3.30 -1.01
N PHE A 150 -13.37 -2.49 -1.78
CA PHE A 150 -12.62 -1.36 -1.24
C PHE A 150 -13.53 -0.30 -0.61
N ALA A 151 -14.66 0.01 -1.25
CA ALA A 151 -15.65 0.93 -0.69
C ALA A 151 -16.19 0.44 0.66
N ARG A 152 -16.57 -0.85 0.76
CA ARG A 152 -17.09 -1.46 1.99
C ARG A 152 -16.08 -1.39 3.14
N TYR A 153 -14.80 -1.67 2.89
CA TYR A 153 -13.76 -1.53 3.91
C TYR A 153 -13.57 -0.06 4.32
N ALA A 154 -13.58 0.87 3.37
CA ALA A 154 -13.47 2.30 3.66
C ALA A 154 -14.63 2.79 4.53
N ASP A 155 -15.88 2.44 4.19
CA ASP A 155 -17.08 2.77 4.98
C ASP A 155 -16.97 2.23 6.41
N ARG A 156 -16.56 0.96 6.54
CA ARG A 156 -16.43 0.30 7.83
C ARG A 156 -15.36 0.94 8.71
N TRP A 157 -14.19 1.25 8.15
CA TRP A 157 -13.10 1.90 8.87
C TRP A 157 -13.45 3.35 9.23
N GLU A 158 -14.17 4.05 8.36
CA GLU A 158 -14.66 5.38 8.66
C GLU A 158 -15.62 5.40 9.87
N VAL A 159 -16.50 4.40 10.00
CA VAL A 159 -17.34 4.21 11.19
C VAL A 159 -16.49 3.99 12.45
N TYR A 160 -15.39 3.25 12.35
CA TYR A 160 -14.50 3.03 13.49
C TYR A 160 -13.89 4.34 13.98
N ALA A 161 -13.44 5.19 13.06
CA ALA A 161 -12.85 6.48 13.39
C ALA A 161 -13.84 7.47 14.04
N ARG A 162 -15.12 7.41 13.66
CA ARG A 162 -16.18 8.25 14.23
C ARG A 162 -16.58 7.80 15.65
N SER A 163 -16.35 6.54 16.01
CA SER A 163 -16.66 6.02 17.34
C SER A 163 -15.60 6.42 18.38
N ARG A 164 -15.99 7.26 19.35
CA ARG A 164 -15.10 7.67 20.46
C ARG A 164 -14.55 6.48 21.25
N ALA A 165 -15.38 5.47 21.53
CA ALA A 165 -14.96 4.27 22.26
C ALA A 165 -13.89 3.46 21.51
N LYS A 166 -14.08 3.25 20.20
CA LYS A 166 -13.11 2.53 19.36
C LYS A 166 -11.79 3.31 19.22
N ARG A 167 -11.88 4.64 19.08
CA ARG A 167 -10.70 5.51 19.04
C ARG A 167 -9.91 5.47 20.34
N THR A 168 -10.56 5.56 21.50
CA THR A 168 -9.90 5.45 22.80
C THR A 168 -9.23 4.08 22.97
N ARG A 169 -9.93 3.00 22.58
CA ARG A 169 -9.35 1.64 22.58
C ARG A 169 -8.08 1.58 21.74
N ALA A 170 -8.09 2.09 20.51
CA ALA A 170 -6.91 2.09 19.64
C ALA A 170 -5.73 2.89 20.25
N LEU A 171 -6.00 4.03 20.89
CA LEU A 171 -4.99 4.81 21.59
C LEU A 171 -4.38 4.06 22.78
N CYS A 172 -5.20 3.37 23.58
CA CYS A 172 -4.72 2.53 24.68
C CYS A 172 -3.83 1.37 24.19
N TYR A 173 -4.24 0.67 23.13
CA TYR A 173 -3.42 -0.39 22.52
C TYR A 173 -2.07 0.15 22.03
N LYS A 174 -2.06 1.33 21.40
CA LYS A 174 -0.84 1.96 20.96
C LYS A 174 0.06 2.39 22.13
N GLY A 175 -0.53 2.90 23.21
CA GLY A 175 0.19 3.22 24.44
C GLY A 175 0.84 1.99 25.06
N ALA A 176 0.08 0.89 25.18
CA ALA A 176 0.60 -0.39 25.68
C ALA A 176 1.73 -0.94 24.80
N PHE A 177 1.59 -0.88 23.47
CA PHE A 177 2.65 -1.29 22.54
C PHE A 177 3.93 -0.49 22.76
N LYS A 178 3.83 0.84 22.92
CA LYS A 178 5.01 1.66 23.23
C LYS A 178 5.66 1.27 24.55
N LEU A 179 4.88 1.06 25.61
CA LEU A 179 5.42 0.68 26.93
C LEU A 179 6.09 -0.70 26.96
N CYS A 180 5.68 -1.63 26.09
CA CYS A 180 6.25 -2.98 26.06
C CYS A 180 7.48 -3.12 25.15
N TYR A 181 7.64 -2.23 24.16
CA TYR A 181 8.68 -2.35 23.13
C TYR A 181 9.62 -1.13 23.06
N TYR A 182 9.41 -0.11 23.89
CA TYR A 182 10.28 1.07 24.08
C TYR A 182 10.36 1.45 25.56
#